data_AF-A0A520RZ57-F1
#
_entry.id   AF-A0A520RZ57-F1
#
_cell.length_a   1.000
_cell.length_b   1.000
_cell.length_c   1.000
_cell.angle_alpha   90.00
_cell.angle_beta   90.00
_cell.angle_gamma   90.00
#
_symmetry.space_group_name_H-M   'P 1'
#
loop_
_entity.id
_entity.type
_entity.pdbx_description
1 polymer ?
#
loop_
_entity_poly.entity_id
_entity_poly.type
_entity_poly.pdbx_seq_one_letter_code
_entity_poly.pdbx_strand_id
1 'polypeptide(L)'
;MLPVKYYLWAILLAFWPWTVIADSVVSRYGFSVEHVYPHDPKAFTQGLIFENGRLYESTGLKGHSSLREIDLETGNVLRIKNLAPKHFA
;
A
#
# COMPACT_ATOMS: atom_id res chain seq x y z
N MET A 1 1.34 7.16 58.46
CA MET A 1 2.55 6.49 57.96
C MET A 1 2.11 5.41 56.97
N LEU A 2 2.26 5.66 55.66
CA LEU A 2 1.94 4.68 54.62
C LEU A 2 3.05 3.62 54.57
N PRO A 3 2.73 2.31 54.45
CA PRO A 3 3.71 1.24 54.59
C PRO A 3 4.68 1.17 53.40
N VAL A 4 5.97 1.03 53.72
CA VAL A 4 7.16 1.01 52.85
C VAL A 4 7.13 -0.07 51.73
N LYS A 5 6.14 -0.96 51.72
CA LYS A 5 6.04 -2.09 50.79
C LYS A 5 5.83 -1.70 49.32
N TYR A 6 5.42 -0.47 49.03
CA TYR A 6 5.18 0.00 47.67
C TYR A 6 6.43 0.55 46.95
N TYR A 7 7.52 0.83 47.66
CA TYR A 7 8.73 1.40 47.05
C TYR A 7 9.64 0.36 46.39
N LEU A 8 9.54 -0.93 46.77
CA LEU A 8 10.34 -2.01 46.17
C LEU A 8 9.90 -2.39 44.74
N TRP A 9 8.68 -2.04 44.34
CA TRP A 9 8.19 -2.25 42.97
C TRP A 9 8.46 -1.04 42.06
N ALA A 10 8.75 0.14 42.64
CA ALA A 10 8.97 1.37 41.89
C ALA A 10 10.38 1.50 41.27
N ILE A 11 11.38 0.76 41.79
CA ILE A 11 12.76 0.83 41.30
C ILE A 11 12.97 -0.09 40.08
N LEU A 12 12.17 -1.15 39.91
CA LEU A 12 12.26 -2.08 38.77
C LEU A 12 11.69 -1.53 37.45
N LEU A 13 10.87 -0.46 37.50
CA LEU A 13 10.31 0.19 36.31
C LEU A 13 11.16 1.37 35.81
N ALA A 14 12.11 1.87 36.61
CA ALA A 14 12.92 3.04 36.27
C ALA A 14 14.20 2.71 35.46
N PHE A 15 14.54 1.43 35.29
CA PHE A 15 15.77 0.97 34.63
C PHE A 15 15.53 -0.15 33.61
N TRP A 16 14.36 -0.20 32.96
CA TRP A 16 14.22 -1.01 31.76
C TRP A 16 14.71 -0.20 30.56
N PRO A 17 15.82 -0.58 29.89
CA PRO A 17 16.23 0.12 28.70
C PRO A 17 15.18 -0.13 27.62
N TRP A 18 14.47 0.93 27.21
CA TRP A 18 13.55 0.89 26.06
C TRP A 18 14.28 0.76 24.72
N THR A 19 15.60 0.59 24.72
CA THR A 19 16.37 0.56 23.49
C THR A 19 16.29 -0.82 22.84
N VAL A 20 15.19 -1.08 22.15
CA VAL A 20 15.16 -2.06 21.08
C VAL A 20 15.94 -1.45 19.92
N ILE A 21 17.22 -1.78 19.79
CA ILE A 21 17.99 -1.48 18.59
C ILE A 21 17.60 -2.55 17.56
N ALA A 22 16.77 -2.18 16.60
CA ALA A 22 16.48 -3.04 15.45
C ALA A 22 17.72 -3.07 14.54
N ASP A 23 18.54 -4.11 14.68
CA ASP A 23 19.68 -4.39 13.79
C ASP A 23 19.19 -5.17 12.54
N SER A 24 18.25 -4.57 11.81
CA SER A 24 17.79 -5.15 10.55
C SER A 24 18.44 -4.40 9.39
N VAL A 25 19.48 -4.97 8.81
CA VAL A 25 20.00 -4.53 7.52
C VAL A 25 18.91 -4.76 6.47
N VAL A 26 18.34 -3.68 5.94
CA VAL A 26 17.33 -3.75 4.88
C VAL A 26 18.00 -4.15 3.58
N SER A 27 17.61 -5.30 3.02
CA SER A 27 18.09 -5.74 1.71
C SER A 27 17.64 -4.78 0.61
N ARG A 28 18.57 -4.39 -0.26
CA ARG A 28 18.27 -3.61 -1.47
C ARG A 28 18.16 -4.57 -2.66
N TYR A 29 17.04 -4.54 -3.35
CA TYR A 29 16.82 -5.29 -4.58
C TYR A 29 16.97 -4.37 -5.78
N GLY A 30 17.61 -4.87 -6.84
CA GLY A 30 17.58 -4.26 -8.18
C GLY A 30 16.43 -4.81 -9.01
N PHE A 31 16.28 -4.29 -10.22
CA PHE A 31 15.32 -4.80 -11.22
C PHE A 31 15.90 -4.68 -12.63
N SER A 32 15.48 -5.57 -13.53
CA SER A 32 15.61 -5.44 -14.99
C SER A 32 14.22 -5.27 -15.59
N VAL A 33 14.13 -4.52 -16.69
CA VAL A 33 12.87 -4.37 -17.43
C VAL A 33 12.81 -5.45 -18.49
N GLU A 34 12.00 -6.49 -18.26
CA GLU A 34 11.81 -7.59 -19.21
C GLU A 34 10.85 -7.21 -20.34
N HIS A 35 9.78 -6.49 -20.01
CA HIS A 35 8.76 -6.04 -20.95
C HIS A 35 8.23 -4.65 -20.58
N VAL A 36 7.81 -3.90 -21.59
CA VAL A 36 7.12 -2.61 -21.45
C VAL A 36 5.81 -2.69 -22.22
N TYR A 37 4.72 -2.34 -21.56
CA TYR A 37 3.37 -2.38 -22.13
C TYR A 37 2.78 -0.96 -22.19
N PRO A 38 1.87 -0.68 -23.15
CA PRO A 38 1.16 0.60 -23.20
C PRO A 38 0.31 0.83 -21.94
N HIS A 39 0.31 2.06 -21.43
CA HIS A 39 -0.58 2.49 -20.35
C HIS A 39 -1.26 3.80 -20.73
N ASP A 40 -2.53 3.98 -20.34
CA ASP A 40 -3.27 5.22 -20.57
C ASP A 40 -2.72 6.33 -19.66
N PRO A 41 -2.03 7.37 -20.18
CA PRO A 41 -1.43 8.41 -19.36
C PRO A 41 -2.47 9.29 -18.64
N LYS A 42 -3.77 9.15 -18.97
CA LYS A 42 -4.87 9.84 -18.28
C LYS A 42 -5.45 9.00 -17.13
N ALA A 43 -5.05 7.74 -16.98
CA ALA A 43 -5.47 6.89 -15.87
C ALA A 43 -4.67 7.25 -14.60
N PHE A 44 -5.34 7.87 -13.62
CA PHE A 44 -4.72 8.14 -12.32
C PHE A 44 -4.78 6.90 -11.44
N THR A 45 -3.88 5.94 -11.65
CA THR A 45 -3.87 4.62 -10.99
C THR A 45 -3.86 4.73 -9.46
N GLN A 46 -4.78 4.03 -8.78
CA GLN A 46 -4.86 3.93 -7.31
C GLN A 46 -4.96 2.49 -6.81
N GLY A 47 -5.15 1.53 -7.71
CA GLY A 47 -5.05 0.11 -7.43
C GLY A 47 -4.79 -0.65 -8.72
N LEU A 48 -4.01 -1.73 -8.65
CA LEU A 48 -3.64 -2.53 -9.82
C LEU A 48 -3.54 -4.01 -9.42
N ILE A 49 -4.22 -4.86 -10.18
CA ILE A 49 -4.22 -6.32 -10.00
C ILE A 49 -3.97 -6.97 -11.37
N PHE A 50 -3.18 -8.03 -11.39
CA PHE A 50 -3.03 -8.89 -12.56
C PHE A 50 -3.59 -10.27 -12.26
N GLU A 51 -4.58 -10.70 -13.04
CA GLU A 51 -5.24 -11.99 -12.85
C GLU A 51 -5.69 -12.55 -14.21
N ASN A 52 -5.39 -13.83 -14.44
CA ASN A 52 -5.81 -14.56 -15.65
C ASN A 52 -5.45 -13.86 -16.97
N GLY A 53 -4.26 -13.25 -17.04
CA GLY A 53 -3.80 -12.55 -18.25
C GLY A 53 -4.40 -11.14 -18.45
N ARG A 54 -5.17 -10.64 -17.48
CA ARG A 54 -5.81 -9.31 -17.54
C ARG A 54 -5.30 -8.41 -16.44
N LEU A 55 -5.25 -7.12 -16.73
CA LEU A 55 -5.04 -6.08 -15.73
C LEU A 55 -6.40 -5.56 -15.25
N TYR A 56 -6.55 -5.43 -13.95
CA TYR A 56 -7.67 -4.74 -13.32
C TYR A 56 -7.12 -3.50 -12.62
N GLU A 57 -7.65 -2.34 -12.95
CA GLU A 57 -7.15 -1.06 -12.48
C GLU A 57 -8.26 -0.24 -11.84
N SER A 58 -7.98 0.29 -10.66
CA SER A 58 -8.73 1.37 -10.03
C SER A 58 -8.08 2.70 -10.41
N THR A 59 -8.89 3.66 -10.89
CA THR A 59 -8.44 5.04 -11.14
C THR A 59 -9.09 6.02 -10.18
N GLY A 60 -8.31 7.00 -9.73
CA GLY A 60 -8.74 8.10 -8.88
C GLY A 60 -9.24 9.31 -9.65
N LEU A 61 -9.01 10.50 -9.07
CA LEU A 61 -9.59 11.81 -9.40
C LEU A 61 -11.04 11.96 -8.92
N LYS A 62 -11.26 12.96 -8.05
CA LYS A 62 -12.58 13.25 -7.46
C LYS A 62 -13.60 13.49 -8.56
N GLY A 63 -14.69 12.71 -8.55
CA GLY A 63 -15.73 12.78 -9.58
C GLY A 63 -15.46 11.95 -10.84
N HIS A 64 -14.28 11.35 -10.97
CA HIS A 64 -13.84 10.66 -12.18
C HIS A 64 -13.26 9.25 -11.91
N SER A 65 -13.47 8.71 -10.72
CA SER A 65 -12.98 7.37 -10.38
C SER A 65 -13.65 6.28 -11.20
N SER A 66 -12.90 5.24 -11.56
CA SER A 66 -13.39 4.11 -12.35
C SER A 66 -12.69 2.81 -11.97
N LEU A 67 -13.37 1.69 -12.18
CA LEU A 67 -12.76 0.35 -12.21
C LEU A 67 -12.67 -0.11 -13.66
N ARG A 68 -11.51 -0.60 -14.07
CA ARG A 68 -11.18 -0.96 -15.45
C ARG A 68 -10.66 -2.39 -15.52
N GLU A 69 -11.06 -3.10 -16.56
CA GLU A 69 -10.40 -4.33 -17.01
C GLU A 69 -9.68 -4.00 -18.32
N ILE A 70 -8.41 -4.36 -18.40
CA ILE A 70 -7.45 -3.90 -19.41
C ILE A 70 -6.77 -5.12 -20.04
N ASP A 71 -6.65 -5.08 -21.36
CA ASP A 71 -5.80 -5.98 -22.11
C ASP A 71 -4.33 -5.58 -21.90
N LEU A 72 -3.51 -6.49 -21.36
CA LEU A 72 -2.12 -6.20 -20.98
C LEU A 72 -1.28 -5.76 -22.18
N GLU A 73 -1.38 -6.43 -23.32
CA GLU A 73 -0.49 -6.22 -24.47
C GLU A 73 -0.77 -4.88 -25.15
N THR A 74 -2.04 -4.50 -25.25
CA THR A 74 -2.46 -3.32 -26.00
C THR A 74 -2.72 -2.09 -25.12
N GLY A 75 -2.94 -2.28 -23.82
CA GLY A 75 -3.39 -1.22 -22.90
C GLY A 75 -4.84 -0.80 -23.12
N ASN A 76 -5.59 -1.50 -23.97
CA ASN A 76 -6.98 -1.17 -24.27
C ASN A 76 -7.90 -1.55 -23.10
N VAL A 77 -8.82 -0.65 -22.79
CA VAL A 77 -9.88 -0.91 -21.81
C VAL A 77 -10.92 -1.85 -22.42
N LEU A 78 -11.02 -3.06 -21.89
CA LEU A 78 -12.01 -4.07 -22.29
C LEU A 78 -13.36 -3.83 -21.64
N ARG A 79 -13.36 -3.35 -20.38
CA ARG A 79 -14.56 -3.05 -19.61
C ARG A 79 -14.28 -1.95 -18.61
N ILE A 80 -15.25 -1.06 -18.42
CA ILE A 80 -15.14 0.05 -17.48
C ILE A 80 -16.42 0.20 -16.66
N LYS A 81 -16.24 0.45 -15.36
CA LYS A 81 -17.29 0.90 -14.44
C LYS A 81 -16.90 2.24 -13.86
N ASN A 82 -17.55 3.30 -14.34
CA ASN A 82 -17.44 4.62 -13.71
C ASN A 82 -18.14 4.61 -12.36
N LEU A 83 -17.49 5.18 -11.35
CA LEU A 83 -18.06 5.34 -10.03
C LEU A 83 -18.85 6.65 -9.95
N ALA A 84 -19.86 6.66 -9.08
CA ALA A 84 -20.58 7.89 -8.77
C ALA A 84 -19.61 8.91 -8.14
N PRO A 85 -19.80 10.23 -8.34
CA PRO A 85 -18.82 11.24 -7.90
C PRO A 85 -18.45 11.26 -6.41
N LYS A 86 -19.31 10.68 -5.57
CA LYS A 86 -19.12 10.55 -4.11
C LYS A 86 -18.28 9.33 -3.69
N HIS A 87 -18.00 8.42 -4.61
CA HIS A 87 -17.25 7.21 -4.36
C HIS A 87 -15.85 7.30 -4.99
N PHE A 88 -14.92 6.60 -4.37
CA PHE A 88 -13.57 6.39 -4.87
C PHE A 88 -13.36 4.90 -5.08
N ALA A 89 -12.52 4.57 -6.06
CA ALA A 89 -12.10 3.21 -6.33
C ALA A 89 -10.79 2.92 -5.60
#